data_AF-A0A6I3B7W4-F1
#
_entry.id   AF-A0A6I3B7W4-F1
#
_cell.length_a   1.000
_cell.length_b   1.000
_cell.length_c   1.000
_cell.angle_alpha   90.00
_cell.angle_beta   90.00
_cell.angle_gamma   90.00
#
_symmetry.space_group_name_H-M   'P 1'
#
loop_
_entity.id
_entity.type
_entity.pdbx_description
1 polymer ?
#
loop_
_entity_poly.entity_id
_entity_poly.type
_entity_poly.pdbx_seq_one_letter_code
_entity_poly.pdbx_strand_id
1 'polypeptide(L)' 'MTSVAIIGGGPGGYEAALVARQLGADVTLIHSTGLGGSAVLTD' A
#
# COMPACT_ATOMS: atom_id res chain seq x y z
N MET A 1 1.82 -11.59 16.12
CA MET A 1 1.49 -11.31 14.71
C MET A 1 1.42 -9.80 14.57
N THR A 2 2.19 -9.20 13.67
CA THR A 2 2.27 -7.73 13.55
C THR A 2 1.18 -7.24 12.61
N SER A 3 0.44 -6.21 12.99
CA SER A 3 -0.56 -5.56 12.13
C SER A 3 -0.03 -4.23 11.62
N VAL A 4 -0.18 -3.96 10.33
CA VAL A 4 0.32 -2.75 9.66
C VAL A 4 -0.81 -2.10 8.86
N ALA A 5 -1.10 -0.84 9.16
CA ALA A 5 -2.00 -0.02 8.36
C ALA A 5 -1.19 0.94 7.50
N ILE A 6 -1.48 1.00 6.20
CA ILE A 6 -0.81 1.87 5.23
C ILE A 6 -1.87 2.76 4.59
N ILE A 7 -1.63 4.07 4.61
CA ILE A 7 -2.55 5.07 4.04
C ILE A 7 -1.91 5.66 2.78
N GLY A 8 -2.53 5.38 1.63
CA GLY A 8 -2.07 5.78 0.30
C GLY A 8 -1.64 4.59 -0.55
N GLY A 9 -2.33 4.35 -1.66
CA GLY A 9 -2.06 3.25 -2.60
C GLY A 9 -1.14 3.63 -3.77
N GLY A 10 -0.32 4.68 -3.63
CA GLY A 10 0.71 5.06 -4.61
C GLY A 10 1.90 4.09 -4.62
N PRO A 11 2.94 4.33 -5.43
CA PRO A 11 4.05 3.39 -5.62
C PRO A 11 4.72 2.99 -4.31
N GLY A 12 5.01 3.97 -3.45
CA GLY A 12 5.61 3.69 -2.14
C GLY A 12 4.68 2.94 -1.17
N GLY A 13 3.38 3.24 -1.17
CA GLY A 13 2.43 2.59 -0.26
C GLY A 13 2.09 1.16 -0.68
N TYR A 14 1.99 0.91 -1.99
CA TYR A 14 1.79 -0.43 -2.53
C TYR A 14 3.02 -1.32 -2.28
N GLU A 15 4.23 -0.81 -2.54
CA GLU A 15 5.48 -1.54 -2.23
C GLU A 15 5.64 -1.81 -0.73
N ALA A 16 5.35 -0.83 0.13
CA ALA A 16 5.36 -1.03 1.57
C ALA A 16 4.38 -2.13 2.02
N ALA A 17 3.19 -2.20 1.40
CA ALA A 17 2.19 -3.22 1.70
C ALA A 17 2.67 -4.62 1.29
N LEU A 18 3.25 -4.73 0.09
CA LEU A 18 3.84 -5.97 -0.43
C LEU A 18 4.95 -6.50 0.46
N VAL A 19 5.93 -5.65 0.80
CA VAL A 19 7.07 -6.01 1.64
C VAL A 19 6.60 -6.40 3.05
N ALA A 20 5.72 -5.61 3.67
CA ALA A 20 5.18 -5.94 4.99
C ALA A 20 4.45 -7.29 4.98
N ARG A 21 3.71 -7.61 3.91
CA ARG A 21 2.99 -8.87 3.80
C ARG A 21 3.91 -10.06 3.57
N GLN A 22 4.99 -9.90 2.81
CA GLN A 22 6.05 -10.91 2.63
C GLN A 22 6.78 -11.20 3.94
N LEU A 23 6.93 -10.21 4.81
CA LEU A 23 7.51 -10.37 6.15
C LEU A 23 6.52 -10.96 7.18
N GLY A 24 5.30 -11.33 6.76
CA GLY A 24 4.32 -12.02 7.60
C GLY A 24 3.43 -11.10 8.44
N ALA A 25 3.42 -9.78 8.18
CA ALA A 25 2.47 -8.89 8.81
C ALA A 25 1.05 -9.11 8.26
N ASP A 26 0.05 -8.84 9.09
CA ASP A 26 -1.32 -8.62 8.64
C ASP A 26 -1.47 -7.16 8.18
N VAL A 27 -1.80 -6.95 6.91
CA VAL A 27 -1.67 -5.64 6.25
C VAL A 27 -3.03 -5.14 5.80
N THR A 28 -3.37 -3.92 6.18
CA THR A 28 -4.49 -3.15 5.64
C THR A 28 -3.96 -1.97 4.83
N LEU A 29 -4.23 -1.94 3.53
CA LEU A 29 -3.93 -0.81 2.65
C LEU A 29 -5.21 0.01 2.44
N ILE A 30 -5.16 1.29 2.77
CA ILE A 30 -6.28 2.23 2.67
C ILE A 30 -5.96 3.22 1.56
N HIS A 31 -6.86 3.37 0.60
CA HIS A 31 -6.74 4.38 -0.43
C HIS A 31 -8.10 4.96 -0.80
N SER A 32 -8.11 6.23 -1.21
CA SER A 32 -9.31 7.00 -1.54
C SER A 32 -9.69 6.95 -3.02
N THR A 33 -8.74 6.61 -3.90
CA THR A 33 -8.90 6.70 -5.37
C THR A 33 -8.32 5.42 -6.00
N GLY A 34 -8.10 5.32 -7.32
CA GLY A 34 -7.55 4.10 -7.92
C GLY A 34 -6.13 3.73 -7.44
N LEU A 35 -5.73 2.46 -7.51
CA LEU A 35 -4.38 2.05 -7.12
C LEU A 35 -3.31 2.65 -8.06
N GLY A 36 -2.09 2.82 -7.53
CA GLY A 36 -0.94 3.36 -8.26
C GLY A 36 -0.67 4.85 -8.06
N GLY A 37 -1.62 5.60 -7.50
CA GLY A 37 -1.44 7.02 -7.16
C GLY A 37 -1.10 7.88 -8.39
N SER A 38 -0.38 8.99 -8.20
CA SER A 38 -0.08 9.93 -9.30
C SER A 38 0.64 9.28 -10.48
N ALA A 39 1.50 8.30 -10.23
CA ALA A 39 2.26 7.58 -11.27
C ALA A 39 1.40 6.71 -12.20
N VAL A 40 0.11 6.51 -11.87
CA VAL A 40 -0.82 5.69 -12.69
C VAL A 40 -2.07 6.47 -13.05
N LEU A 41 -2.56 7.32 -12.15
CA LEU A 41 -3.85 8.00 -12.32
C LEU A 41 -3.75 9.34 -13.04
N THR A 42 -2.58 9.97 -13.04
CA THR A 42 -2.43 11.37 -13.49
C THR A 42 -1.21 11.64 -14.35
N ASP A 43 -0.34 10.65 -14.53
CA ASP A 43 0.81 10.71 -15.43
C ASP A 43 0.39 10.42 -16.88
#